data_AF-A0A4R6QUK4-F1
#
_entry.id   AF-A0A4R6QUK4-F1
#
_cell.length_a   1.000
_cell.length_b   1.000
_cell.length_c   1.000
_cell.angle_alpha   90.00
_cell.angle_beta   90.00
_cell.angle_gamma   90.00
#
_symmetry.space_group_name_H-M   'P 1'
#
loop_
_entity.id
_entity.type
_entity.pdbx_description
1 polymer ?
#
loop_
_entity_poly.entity_id
_entity_poly.type
_entity_poly.pdbx_seq_one_letter_code
_entity_poly.pdbx_strand_id
1 'polypeptide(L)'
;MFFKIKGKRIEFERSVKEAHIKLRTGLFRWLVTNRPLNLITGPLIYGMVIPLLMLDLCVTFYQWACFPIYGINKVRRSDYLVFDRRHLGYLNLIEKFHCTYCEYGNGLMAYMTEILARTEQYFCPIKHAHKVLGTHGRYNRFLDYGEAEAFEAKLEEFRLALGRRES
;
A
#
# COMPACT_ATOMS: atom_id res chain seq x y z
N MET A 1 1.35 7.29 -28.47
CA MET A 1 1.10 7.80 -27.08
C MET A 1 -0.07 6.99 -26.54
N PHE A 2 0.20 5.91 -25.79
CA PHE A 2 -0.70 4.74 -25.73
C PHE A 2 -1.73 4.69 -24.58
N PHE A 3 -1.79 5.74 -23.75
CA PHE A 3 -2.85 5.91 -22.76
C PHE A 3 -2.91 7.38 -22.33
N LYS A 4 -4.11 7.87 -22.02
CA LYS A 4 -4.31 9.16 -21.34
C LYS A 4 -4.86 8.87 -19.95
N ILE A 5 -4.13 9.31 -18.92
CA ILE A 5 -4.58 9.27 -17.53
C ILE A 5 -5.42 10.53 -17.30
N LYS A 6 -6.73 10.38 -17.09
CA LYS A 6 -7.61 11.46 -16.61
C LYS A 6 -8.10 11.08 -15.21
N GLY A 7 -7.35 11.50 -14.19
CA GLY A 7 -7.67 11.20 -12.79
C GLY A 7 -7.67 9.69 -12.50
N LYS A 8 -8.80 9.15 -12.00
CA LYS A 8 -8.99 7.71 -11.67
C LYS A 8 -9.47 6.84 -12.85
N ARG A 9 -9.52 7.35 -14.08
CA ARG A 9 -9.93 6.57 -15.27
C ARG A 9 -8.84 6.60 -16.34
N ILE A 10 -8.44 5.40 -16.76
CA ILE A 10 -7.53 5.18 -17.87
C ILE A 10 -8.39 4.87 -19.11
N GLU A 11 -8.39 5.78 -20.08
CA GLU A 11 -9.04 5.56 -21.38
C GLU A 11 -8.02 4.96 -22.34
N PHE A 12 -8.18 3.67 -22.64
CA PHE A 12 -7.39 2.96 -23.65
C PHE A 12 -7.98 3.16 -25.05
N GLU A 13 -7.11 3.39 -26.05
CA GLU A 13 -7.50 3.44 -27.47
C GLU A 13 -8.21 2.14 -27.91
N ARG A 14 -9.19 2.26 -28.82
CA ARG A 14 -10.03 1.15 -29.30
C ARG A 14 -9.23 -0.06 -29.82
N SER A 15 -8.06 0.20 -30.42
CA SER A 15 -7.13 -0.82 -30.93
C SER A 15 -6.56 -1.74 -29.83
N VAL A 16 -6.36 -1.22 -28.61
CA VAL A 16 -5.82 -1.99 -27.47
C VAL A 16 -6.89 -2.90 -26.87
N LYS A 17 -8.15 -2.44 -26.82
CA LYS A 17 -9.29 -3.25 -26.36
C LYS A 17 -9.50 -4.49 -27.22
N GLU A 18 -9.34 -4.39 -28.54
CA GLU A 18 -9.49 -5.52 -29.46
C GLU A 18 -8.36 -6.55 -29.34
N ALA A 19 -7.11 -6.09 -29.14
CA ALA A 19 -5.98 -6.97 -28.84
C ALA A 19 -6.16 -7.70 -27.49
N HIS A 20 -6.72 -7.03 -26.49
CA HIS A 20 -7.02 -7.60 -25.18
C HIS A 20 -8.12 -8.67 -25.22
N ILE A 21 -9.14 -8.49 -26.07
CA ILE A 21 -10.21 -9.48 -26.25
C ILE A 21 -9.68 -10.73 -26.96
N LYS A 22 -8.77 -10.59 -27.93
CA LYS A 22 -8.12 -11.74 -28.61
C LYS A 22 -7.18 -12.55 -27.71
N LEU A 23 -6.58 -11.92 -26.69
CA LEU A 23 -5.70 -12.57 -25.72
C LEU A 23 -6.44 -13.23 -24.54
N ARG A 24 -7.76 -13.06 -24.47
CA ARG A 24 -8.58 -13.61 -23.39
C ARG A 24 -8.64 -15.14 -23.52
N THR A 25 -7.76 -15.83 -22.81
CA THR A 25 -7.79 -17.28 -22.68
C THR A 25 -9.08 -17.70 -21.98
N GLY A 26 -9.81 -18.67 -22.53
CA GLY A 26 -11.07 -19.13 -21.93
C GLY A 26 -10.89 -19.62 -20.49
N LEU A 27 -11.83 -19.25 -19.61
CA LEU A 27 -11.82 -19.53 -18.16
C LEU A 27 -11.48 -21.01 -17.84
N PHE A 28 -12.00 -21.94 -18.65
CA PHE A 28 -11.77 -23.39 -18.54
C PHE A 28 -10.36 -23.83 -18.96
N ARG A 29 -9.81 -23.26 -20.04
CA ARG A 29 -8.44 -23.57 -20.48
C ARG A 29 -7.41 -22.98 -19.49
N TRP A 30 -7.73 -21.84 -18.88
CA TRP A 30 -6.90 -21.27 -17.80
C TRP A 30 -6.91 -22.15 -16.53
N LEU A 31 -8.09 -22.61 -16.08
CA LEU A 31 -8.20 -23.45 -14.88
C LEU A 31 -7.52 -24.81 -15.02
N VAL A 32 -7.56 -25.41 -16.22
CA VAL A 32 -7.03 -26.77 -16.49
C VAL A 32 -5.54 -26.74 -16.86
N THR A 33 -5.03 -25.67 -17.47
CA THR A 33 -3.64 -25.59 -17.95
C THR A 33 -2.70 -24.90 -16.93
N ASN A 34 -3.19 -23.97 -16.10
CA ASN A 34 -2.34 -23.23 -15.17
C ASN A 34 -2.25 -23.90 -13.79
N ARG A 35 -1.28 -24.81 -13.66
CA ARG A 35 -0.64 -25.26 -12.40
C ARG A 35 -1.62 -25.69 -11.28
N PRO A 36 -1.99 -26.99 -11.19
CA PRO A 36 -2.86 -27.53 -10.12
C PRO A 36 -2.33 -27.26 -8.70
N LEU A 37 -1.03 -27.01 -8.51
CA LEU A 37 -0.47 -26.55 -7.23
C LEU A 37 -1.06 -25.21 -6.75
N ASN A 38 -1.42 -24.30 -7.65
CA ASN A 38 -2.04 -23.02 -7.30
C ASN A 38 -3.46 -23.21 -6.75
N LEU A 39 -4.16 -24.28 -7.17
CA LEU A 39 -5.49 -24.62 -6.68
C LEU A 39 -5.42 -25.15 -5.24
N ILE A 40 -4.37 -25.90 -4.91
CA ILE A 40 -4.12 -26.45 -3.57
C ILE A 40 -3.62 -25.37 -2.61
N THR A 41 -2.75 -24.47 -3.09
CA THR A 41 -2.21 -23.36 -2.26
C THR A 41 -3.14 -22.15 -2.19
N GLY A 42 -4.12 -22.05 -3.09
CA GLY A 42 -5.12 -20.98 -3.13
C GLY A 42 -5.81 -20.75 -1.78
N PRO A 43 -6.40 -21.76 -1.12
CA PRO A 43 -7.02 -21.61 0.19
C PRO A 43 -6.08 -21.04 1.25
N LEU A 44 -4.79 -21.38 1.24
CA LEU A 44 -3.82 -20.85 2.20
C LEU A 44 -3.50 -19.37 1.92
N ILE A 45 -3.27 -19.02 0.66
CA ILE A 45 -2.99 -17.64 0.24
C ILE A 45 -4.20 -16.76 0.53
N TYR A 46 -5.39 -17.19 0.16
CA TYR A 46 -6.62 -16.43 0.40
C TYR A 46 -7.09 -16.47 1.85
N GLY A 47 -6.68 -17.47 2.63
CA GLY A 47 -6.90 -17.50 4.08
C GLY A 47 -6.29 -16.28 4.76
N MET A 48 -5.18 -15.74 4.23
CA MET A 48 -4.55 -14.52 4.73
C MET A 48 -5.42 -13.26 4.56
N VAL A 49 -6.54 -13.31 3.82
CA VAL A 49 -7.51 -12.20 3.78
C VAL A 49 -8.02 -11.87 5.19
N ILE A 50 -8.26 -12.88 6.04
CA ILE A 50 -8.79 -12.68 7.39
C ILE A 50 -7.83 -11.85 8.25
N PRO A 51 -6.54 -12.24 8.44
CA PRO A 51 -5.61 -11.42 9.22
C PRO A 51 -5.35 -10.06 8.59
N LEU A 52 -5.34 -9.93 7.26
CA LEU A 52 -5.19 -8.63 6.59
C LEU A 52 -6.37 -7.69 6.90
N LEU A 53 -7.61 -8.18 6.86
CA LEU A 53 -8.79 -7.38 7.22
C LEU A 53 -8.79 -7.01 8.70
N MET A 54 -8.41 -7.93 9.58
CA MET A 54 -8.29 -7.64 11.01
C MET A 54 -7.25 -6.56 11.28
N LEU A 55 -6.06 -6.69 10.69
CA LEU A 55 -4.99 -5.69 10.78
C LEU A 55 -5.46 -4.33 10.26
N ASP A 56 -6.15 -4.31 9.13
CA ASP A 56 -6.70 -3.08 8.54
C ASP A 56 -7.67 -2.36 9.47
N LEU A 57 -8.59 -3.10 10.10
CA LEU A 57 -9.52 -2.54 11.09
C LEU A 57 -8.76 -1.99 12.30
N CYS A 58 -7.83 -2.75 12.85
CA CYS A 58 -7.02 -2.33 14.00
C CYS A 58 -6.21 -1.07 13.70
N VAL A 59 -5.51 -1.02 12.56
CA VAL A 59 -4.67 0.10 12.15
C VAL A 59 -5.53 1.34 11.84
N THR A 60 -6.68 1.15 11.19
CA THR A 60 -7.62 2.25 10.92
C THR A 60 -8.20 2.82 12.21
N PHE A 61 -8.56 1.96 13.18
CA PHE A 61 -9.01 2.39 14.50
C PHE A 61 -7.90 3.11 15.28
N TYR A 62 -6.69 2.55 15.29
CA TYR A 62 -5.51 3.14 15.92
C TYR A 62 -5.25 4.56 15.43
N GLN A 63 -5.17 4.76 14.10
CA GLN A 63 -5.02 6.09 13.53
C GLN A 63 -6.19 7.00 13.92
N TRP A 64 -7.43 6.51 13.82
CA TRP A 64 -8.61 7.32 14.10
C TRP A 64 -8.66 7.82 15.54
N ALA A 65 -8.29 6.98 16.50
CA ALA A 65 -8.28 7.29 17.92
C ALA A 65 -7.05 8.10 18.35
N CYS A 66 -5.84 7.68 17.98
CA CYS A 66 -4.61 8.26 18.49
C CYS A 66 -4.17 9.53 17.75
N PHE A 67 -4.31 9.60 16.42
CA PHE A 67 -3.73 10.71 15.66
C PHE A 67 -4.34 12.08 16.01
N PRO A 68 -5.67 12.22 16.23
CA PRO A 68 -6.24 13.47 16.70
C PRO A 68 -5.71 13.90 18.08
N ILE A 69 -5.46 12.94 18.98
CA ILE A 69 -4.95 13.22 20.34
C ILE A 69 -3.53 13.81 20.27
N TYR A 70 -2.70 13.29 19.36
CA TYR A 70 -1.31 13.74 19.19
C TYR A 70 -1.13 14.85 18.14
N GLY A 71 -2.22 15.39 17.58
CA GLY A 71 -2.15 16.43 16.53
C GLY A 71 -1.53 15.96 15.21
N ILE A 72 -1.50 14.65 14.95
CA ILE A 72 -0.92 14.05 13.74
C ILE A 72 -1.97 14.06 12.62
N ASN A 73 -1.59 14.45 11.41
CA ASN A 73 -2.49 14.32 10.26
C ASN A 73 -2.79 12.86 9.92
N LYS A 74 -4.06 12.55 9.67
CA LYS A 74 -4.49 11.21 9.25
C LYS A 74 -3.94 10.86 7.86
N VAL A 75 -3.43 9.64 7.71
CA VAL A 75 -3.03 9.07 6.43
C VAL A 75 -4.28 8.80 5.60
N ARG A 76 -4.25 9.21 4.34
CA ARG A 76 -5.34 9.00 3.40
C ARG A 76 -5.22 7.62 2.77
N ARG A 77 -6.18 6.75 3.09
CA ARG A 77 -6.27 5.40 2.54
C ARG A 77 -6.33 5.36 1.00
N SER A 78 -6.93 6.37 0.37
CA SER A 78 -7.06 6.47 -1.09
C SER A 78 -5.75 6.54 -1.85
N ASP A 79 -4.68 6.95 -1.18
CA ASP A 79 -3.38 7.19 -1.80
C ASP A 79 -2.56 5.89 -1.87
N TYR A 80 -2.95 4.88 -1.08
CA TYR A 80 -2.29 3.59 -0.98
C TYR A 80 -3.09 2.44 -1.60
N LEU A 81 -4.43 2.45 -1.46
CA LEU A 81 -5.30 1.42 -2.04
C LEU A 81 -5.78 1.82 -3.44
N VAL A 82 -4.94 1.54 -4.43
CA VAL A 82 -5.20 1.81 -5.85
C VAL A 82 -5.49 0.49 -6.57
N PHE A 83 -6.63 0.41 -7.27
CA PHE A 83 -7.12 -0.82 -7.90
C PHE A 83 -7.28 -0.68 -9.42
N ASP A 84 -6.24 -0.18 -10.08
CA ASP A 84 -6.29 0.21 -11.50
C ASP A 84 -6.22 -1.01 -12.43
N ARG A 85 -5.60 -2.11 -11.99
CA ARG A 85 -5.38 -3.29 -12.84
C ARG A 85 -6.67 -4.05 -13.14
N ARG A 86 -7.75 -3.80 -12.41
CA ARG A 86 -9.09 -4.35 -12.72
C ARG A 86 -9.65 -3.86 -14.07
N HIS A 87 -9.19 -2.70 -14.55
CA HIS A 87 -9.60 -2.11 -15.82
C HIS A 87 -8.90 -2.71 -17.04
N LEU A 88 -7.87 -3.53 -16.83
CA LEU A 88 -7.18 -4.22 -17.92
C LEU A 88 -8.10 -5.29 -18.53
N GLY A 89 -8.41 -5.11 -19.82
CA GLY A 89 -9.38 -5.91 -20.56
C GLY A 89 -8.92 -7.33 -20.93
N TYR A 90 -7.62 -7.64 -20.83
CA TYR A 90 -7.08 -8.96 -21.18
C TYR A 90 -7.15 -9.98 -20.05
N LEU A 91 -7.35 -9.54 -18.79
CA LEU A 91 -7.40 -10.44 -17.64
C LEU A 91 -8.77 -11.10 -17.49
N ASN A 92 -8.76 -12.37 -17.15
CA ASN A 92 -9.95 -13.12 -16.75
C ASN A 92 -10.45 -12.69 -15.36
N LEU A 93 -11.70 -13.04 -15.03
CA LEU A 93 -12.32 -12.66 -13.75
C LEU A 93 -11.52 -13.17 -12.54
N ILE A 94 -11.00 -14.40 -12.62
CA ILE A 94 -10.20 -15.02 -11.55
C ILE A 94 -8.85 -14.30 -11.42
N GLU A 95 -8.18 -13.99 -12.53
CA GLU A 95 -6.92 -13.25 -12.51
C GLU A 95 -7.09 -11.83 -11.97
N LYS A 96 -8.23 -11.17 -12.28
CA LYS A 96 -8.59 -9.90 -11.67
C LYS A 96 -8.78 -10.02 -10.16
N PHE A 97 -9.34 -11.12 -9.68
CA PHE A 97 -9.49 -11.38 -8.25
C PHE A 97 -8.12 -11.57 -7.57
N HIS A 98 -7.23 -12.42 -8.12
CA HIS A 98 -5.85 -12.55 -7.63
C HIS A 98 -5.13 -11.20 -7.60
N CYS A 99 -5.28 -10.41 -8.66
CA CYS A 99 -4.63 -9.11 -8.77
C CYS A 99 -5.15 -8.14 -7.71
N THR A 100 -6.48 -8.09 -7.50
CA THR A 100 -7.11 -7.25 -6.46
C THR A 100 -6.65 -7.65 -5.07
N TYR A 101 -6.50 -8.95 -4.80
CA TYR A 101 -5.98 -9.45 -3.52
C TYR A 101 -4.56 -8.94 -3.26
N CYS A 102 -3.65 -9.07 -4.23
CA CYS A 102 -2.29 -8.60 -4.09
C CYS A 102 -2.19 -7.06 -4.03
N GLU A 103 -3.01 -6.33 -4.80
CA GLU A 103 -3.10 -4.87 -4.73
C GLU A 103 -3.54 -4.42 -3.34
N TYR A 104 -4.56 -5.08 -2.79
CA TYR A 104 -5.04 -4.81 -1.44
C TYR A 104 -3.97 -5.08 -0.38
N GLY A 105 -3.36 -6.27 -0.40
CA GLY A 105 -2.33 -6.64 0.58
C GLY A 105 -1.14 -5.69 0.56
N ASN A 106 -0.55 -5.44 -0.61
CA ASN A 106 0.61 -4.54 -0.71
C ASN A 106 0.26 -3.08 -0.38
N GLY A 107 -0.91 -2.61 -0.84
CA GLY A 107 -1.38 -1.26 -0.51
C GLY A 107 -1.65 -1.09 0.99
N LEU A 108 -2.23 -2.11 1.64
CA LEU A 108 -2.43 -2.12 3.09
C LEU A 108 -1.10 -2.09 3.86
N MET A 109 -0.11 -2.86 3.44
CA MET A 109 1.22 -2.83 4.07
C MET A 109 1.85 -1.43 3.96
N ALA A 110 1.80 -0.82 2.78
CA ALA A 110 2.33 0.54 2.58
C ALA A 110 1.57 1.59 3.42
N TYR A 111 0.24 1.47 3.52
CA TYR A 111 -0.60 2.31 4.37
C TYR A 111 -0.22 2.17 5.86
N MET A 112 -0.04 0.94 6.33
CA MET A 112 0.40 0.68 7.70
C MET A 112 1.80 1.22 7.96
N THR A 113 2.75 1.01 7.03
CA THR A 113 4.10 1.55 7.14
C THR A 113 4.09 3.07 7.27
N GLU A 114 3.25 3.78 6.53
CA GLU A 114 3.14 5.24 6.68
C GLU A 114 2.57 5.65 8.04
N ILE A 115 1.55 4.93 8.53
CA ILE A 115 0.97 5.19 9.86
C ILE A 115 2.04 5.03 10.93
N LEU A 116 2.77 3.92 10.91
CA LEU A 116 3.86 3.65 11.83
C LEU A 116 5.00 4.65 11.68
N ALA A 117 5.34 5.07 10.46
CA ALA A 117 6.37 6.07 10.21
C ALA A 117 6.02 7.44 10.81
N ARG A 118 4.74 7.83 10.82
CA ARG A 118 4.29 9.06 11.50
C ARG A 118 4.33 8.92 13.02
N THR A 119 3.97 7.75 13.54
CA THR A 119 4.10 7.42 14.96
C THR A 119 5.57 7.44 15.39
N GLU A 120 6.45 6.82 14.63
CA GLU A 120 7.89 6.81 14.87
C GLU A 120 8.46 8.23 14.81
N GLN A 121 8.05 9.04 13.83
CA GLN A 121 8.43 10.45 13.76
C GLN A 121 7.99 11.24 15.01
N TYR A 122 6.86 10.90 15.62
CA TYR A 122 6.36 11.57 16.82
C TYR A 122 7.12 11.19 18.10
N PHE A 123 7.47 9.90 18.23
CA PHE A 123 8.03 9.35 19.47
C PHE A 123 9.56 9.22 19.46
N CYS A 124 10.15 8.74 18.36
CA CYS A 124 11.58 8.44 18.28
C CYS A 124 12.11 8.54 16.83
N PRO A 125 12.31 9.76 16.29
CA PRO A 125 12.85 9.98 14.96
C PRO A 125 14.38 9.81 14.93
N ILE A 126 14.88 8.63 15.29
CA ILE A 126 16.31 8.29 15.32
C ILE A 126 16.56 7.08 14.41
N LYS A 127 17.57 7.15 13.56
CA LYS A 127 17.98 6.04 12.71
C LYS A 127 18.57 4.90 13.54
N HIS A 128 18.35 3.67 13.10
CA HIS A 128 19.05 2.49 13.59
C HIS A 128 20.56 2.57 13.33
N ALA A 129 21.34 2.07 14.29
CA ALA A 129 22.78 1.88 14.14
C ALA A 129 23.14 0.89 13.01
N HIS A 130 22.27 -0.08 12.77
CA HIS A 130 22.43 -1.06 11.71
C HIS A 130 21.61 -0.69 10.47
N LYS A 131 22.10 -1.12 9.30
CA LYS A 131 21.38 -0.96 8.05
C LYS A 131 20.12 -1.83 8.06
N VAL A 132 18.97 -1.18 7.91
CA VAL A 132 17.66 -1.82 7.77
C VAL A 132 17.21 -1.74 6.31
N LEU A 133 16.65 -2.84 5.80
CA LEU A 133 16.08 -2.89 4.45
C LEU A 133 14.62 -2.45 4.48
N GLY A 134 14.20 -1.67 3.48
CA GLY A 134 12.81 -1.24 3.35
C GLY A 134 12.39 -0.15 4.34
N THR A 135 13.30 0.75 4.70
CA THR A 135 12.96 1.93 5.52
C THR A 135 11.91 2.80 4.84
N HIS A 136 11.04 3.41 5.64
CA HIS A 136 9.99 4.29 5.13
C HIS A 136 10.57 5.63 4.63
N GLY A 137 9.84 6.35 3.78
CA GLY A 137 10.33 7.59 3.16
C GLY A 137 10.75 8.68 4.16
N ARG A 138 10.13 8.74 5.34
CA ARG A 138 10.47 9.69 6.41
C ARG A 138 11.81 9.39 7.11
N TYR A 139 12.31 8.16 7.05
CA TYR A 139 13.49 7.69 7.81
C TYR A 139 14.75 8.45 7.43
N ASN A 140 14.86 8.91 6.17
CA ASN A 140 16.00 9.70 5.71
C ASN A 140 16.13 11.06 6.41
N ARG A 141 15.04 11.57 7.01
CA ARG A 141 14.99 12.86 7.71
C ARG A 141 15.26 12.72 9.21
N PHE A 142 15.35 11.50 9.71
CA PHE A 142 15.58 11.23 11.14
C PHE A 142 17.01 11.54 11.54
N LEU A 143 17.20 11.72 12.84
CA LEU A 143 18.50 11.94 13.44
C LEU A 143 19.41 10.73 13.27
N ASP A 144 20.69 10.98 13.08
CA ASP A 144 21.66 9.89 13.03
C ASP A 144 21.85 9.28 14.42
N TYR A 145 22.19 7.99 14.43
CA TYR A 145 22.36 7.25 15.67
C TYR A 145 23.49 7.86 16.51
N GLY A 146 23.19 8.24 17.76
CA GLY A 146 24.14 8.86 18.68
C GLY A 146 24.14 10.38 18.71
N GLU A 147 23.35 11.07 17.86
CA GLU A 147 23.16 12.52 17.95
C GLU A 147 22.19 12.87 19.09
N ALA A 148 22.73 13.03 20.30
CA ALA A 148 21.95 13.44 21.48
C ALA A 148 21.81 14.98 21.60
N GLU A 149 22.73 15.73 20.98
CA GLU A 149 22.75 17.18 21.07
C GLU A 149 21.53 17.78 20.35
N ALA A 150 20.73 18.55 21.10
CA ALA A 150 19.47 19.15 20.65
C ALA A 150 18.35 18.16 20.26
N PHE A 151 18.38 16.92 20.77
CA PHE A 151 17.32 15.92 20.52
C PHE A 151 15.91 16.47 20.83
N GLU A 152 15.72 17.06 22.01
CA GLU A 152 14.41 17.61 22.43
C GLU A 152 13.89 18.72 21.50
N ALA A 153 14.79 19.62 21.06
CA ALA A 153 14.42 20.71 20.16
C ALA A 153 13.98 20.17 18.80
N LYS A 154 14.77 19.25 18.22
CA LYS A 154 14.43 18.60 16.95
C LYS A 154 13.19 17.72 17.06
N LEU A 155 12.97 17.05 18.19
CA LEU A 155 11.79 16.23 18.44
C LEU A 155 10.52 17.09 18.36
N GLU A 156 10.53 18.27 18.95
CA GLU A 156 9.40 19.20 18.86
C GLU A 156 9.17 19.70 17.43
N GLU A 157 10.23 19.97 16.67
CA GLU A 157 10.12 20.29 15.24
C GLU A 157 9.45 19.16 14.44
N PHE A 158 9.83 17.90 14.70
CA PHE A 158 9.22 16.73 14.05
C PHE A 158 7.73 16.59 14.37
N ARG A 159 7.32 16.84 15.62
CA ARG A 159 5.91 16.82 16.04
C ARG A 159 5.09 17.92 15.37
N LEU A 160 5.61 19.14 15.34
CA LEU A 160 4.96 20.27 14.67
C LEU A 160 4.85 20.06 13.16
N ALA A 161 5.79 19.33 12.54
CA ALA A 161 5.72 18.98 11.13
C ALA A 161 4.58 17.99 10.82
N LEU A 162 4.27 17.05 11.72
CA LEU A 162 3.20 16.05 11.53
C LEU A 162 1.80 16.68 11.48
N GLY A 163 1.60 17.81 12.15
CA GLY A 163 0.34 18.57 12.14
C GLY A 163 0.10 19.39 10.88
N ARG A 164 1.12 19.62 10.04
CA ARG A 164 0.98 20.33 8.76
C ARG A 164 0.53 19.35 7.67
N ARG A 165 -0.47 19.72 6.87
CA ARG A 165 -0.85 18.90 5.70
C ARG A 165 0.33 18.92 4.73
N GLU A 166 0.99 17.78 4.58
CA GLU A 166 1.94 17.57 3.48
C GLU A 166 1.12 17.62 2.17
N SER A 167 1.44 18.58 1.30
CA SER A 167 0.73 18.84 0.04
C SER A 167 1.08 17.83 -1.04
#